data_AF-A0A931TEY1-F1
#
_entry.id   AF-A0A931TEY1-F1
#
_cell.length_a   1.000
_cell.length_b   1.000
_cell.length_c   1.000
_cell.angle_alpha   90.00
_cell.angle_beta   90.00
_cell.angle_gamma   90.00
#
_symmetry.space_group_name_H-M   'P 1'
#
loop_
_entity.id
_entity.type
_entity.pdbx_description
1 polymer ?
#
loop_
_entity_poly.entity_id
_entity_poly.type
_entity_poly.pdbx_seq_one_letter_code
_entity_poly.pdbx_strand_id
1 'polypeptide(L)'
;MKLTWIKPGVWGAVIGSVLTMIVGFAWGGWVTGGSAQETARLQADSAVTSVLVPFCLAKAKTDPAAAKKVGELRALTYSYEQEQFVMTAGWATMPGSEEPNRGVAEACASQLLKTAEAK
;
A
#
# COMPACT_ATOMS: atom_id res chain seq x y z
N MET A 1 -52.13 21.26 14.49
CA MET A 1 -51.63 19.95 14.04
C MET A 1 -50.62 19.45 15.07
N LYS A 2 -50.92 18.43 15.89
CA LYS A 2 -50.05 17.99 16.99
C LYS A 2 -48.92 17.10 16.45
N LEU A 3 -47.67 17.52 16.62
CA LEU A 3 -46.42 16.84 16.21
C LEU A 3 -46.11 15.56 17.04
N THR A 4 -47.11 14.92 17.65
CA THR A 4 -46.91 13.79 18.56
C THR A 4 -46.53 12.49 17.85
N TRP A 5 -46.81 12.38 16.54
CA TRP A 5 -46.46 11.23 15.70
C TRP A 5 -45.05 11.29 15.10
N ILE A 6 -44.40 12.46 15.11
CA ILE A 6 -43.01 12.59 14.60
C ILE A 6 -42.02 11.95 15.58
N LYS A 7 -42.30 12.01 16.88
CA LYS A 7 -41.42 11.49 17.94
C LYS A 7 -41.14 9.98 17.79
N PRO A 8 -42.14 9.09 17.58
CA PRO A 8 -41.88 7.67 17.30
C PRO A 8 -41.34 7.43 15.87
N GLY A 9 -41.74 8.24 14.88
CA GLY A 9 -41.25 8.11 13.50
C GLY A 9 -39.74 8.36 13.36
N VAL A 10 -39.21 9.37 14.06
CA VAL A 10 -37.77 9.65 14.10
C VAL A 10 -37.00 8.49 14.74
N TRP A 11 -37.52 7.92 15.83
CA TRP A 11 -36.91 6.77 16.49
C TRP A 11 -36.91 5.52 15.59
N GLY A 12 -37.98 5.29 14.84
CA GLY A 12 -38.04 4.21 13.85
C GLY A 12 -37.03 4.37 12.72
N ALA A 13 -36.83 5.60 12.22
CA ALA A 13 -35.85 5.88 11.17
C ALA A 13 -34.40 5.68 11.64
N VAL A 14 -34.10 6.04 12.91
CA VAL A 14 -32.78 5.82 13.51
C VAL A 14 -32.48 4.33 13.67
N ILE A 15 -33.44 3.55 14.18
CA ILE A 15 -33.23 2.10 14.32
C ILE A 15 -33.11 1.43 12.95
N GLY A 16 -33.94 1.83 11.99
CA GLY A 16 -33.90 1.29 10.62
C GLY A 16 -32.55 1.54 9.95
N SER A 17 -32.01 2.75 10.03
CA SER A 17 -30.72 3.08 9.41
C SER A 17 -29.57 2.27 10.02
N VAL A 18 -29.55 2.13 11.35
CA VAL A 18 -28.54 1.32 12.05
C VAL A 18 -28.59 -0.14 11.63
N LEU A 19 -29.79 -0.73 11.52
CA LEU A 19 -29.95 -2.11 11.06
C LEU A 19 -29.50 -2.28 9.61
N THR A 20 -29.85 -1.34 8.71
CA THR A 20 -29.40 -1.40 7.31
C THR A 20 -27.89 -1.27 7.17
N MET A 21 -27.24 -0.43 8.00
CA MET A 21 -25.78 -0.37 8.06
C MET A 21 -25.19 -1.71 8.48
N ILE A 22 -25.65 -2.29 9.59
CA ILE A 22 -25.11 -3.56 10.09
C ILE A 22 -25.25 -4.66 9.04
N VAL A 23 -26.41 -4.80 8.39
CA VAL A 23 -26.62 -5.82 7.35
C VAL A 23 -25.78 -5.53 6.09
N GLY A 24 -25.69 -4.27 5.67
CA GLY A 24 -24.89 -3.86 4.52
C GLY A 24 -23.40 -4.12 4.70
N PHE A 25 -22.85 -3.79 5.88
CA PHE A 25 -21.44 -4.00 6.21
C PHE A 25 -21.11 -5.47 6.56
N ALA A 26 -22.04 -6.22 7.17
CA ALA A 26 -21.78 -7.60 7.57
C ALA A 26 -21.98 -8.64 6.45
N TRP A 27 -22.93 -8.41 5.54
CA TRP A 27 -23.30 -9.41 4.52
C TRP A 27 -23.30 -8.87 3.09
N GLY A 28 -23.61 -7.58 2.91
CA GLY A 28 -23.68 -6.95 1.59
C GLY A 28 -22.34 -6.54 0.98
N GLY A 29 -21.23 -6.66 1.72
CA GLY A 29 -19.91 -6.22 1.27
C GLY A 29 -19.86 -4.72 0.94
N TRP A 30 -20.74 -3.91 1.54
CA TRP A 30 -20.72 -2.46 1.36
C TRP A 30 -19.44 -1.91 1.99
N VAL A 31 -18.49 -1.54 1.15
CA VAL A 31 -17.31 -0.79 1.54
C VAL A 31 -17.63 0.69 1.38
N THR A 32 -17.39 1.51 2.40
CA THR A 32 -17.52 2.96 2.29
C THR A 32 -16.61 3.45 1.16
N GLY A 33 -17.06 4.41 0.32
CA GLY A 33 -16.33 4.83 -0.89
C GLY A 33 -14.86 5.22 -0.66
N GLY A 34 -14.50 5.68 0.56
CA GLY A 34 -13.12 5.90 0.98
C GLY A 34 -12.28 4.61 1.02
N SER A 35 -12.78 3.56 1.65
CA SER A 35 -12.10 2.26 1.72
C SER A 35 -12.07 1.52 0.37
N ALA A 36 -13.02 1.77 -0.54
CA ALA A 36 -13.00 1.20 -1.89
C ALA A 36 -11.88 1.82 -2.74
N GLN A 37 -11.67 3.14 -2.61
CA GLN A 37 -10.59 3.85 -3.31
C GLN A 37 -9.22 3.54 -2.70
N GLU A 38 -9.13 3.37 -1.39
CA GLU A 38 -7.91 2.96 -0.70
C GLU A 38 -7.52 1.52 -1.04
N THR A 39 -8.48 0.59 -1.08
CA THR A 39 -8.20 -0.80 -1.48
C THR A 39 -7.83 -0.91 -2.95
N ALA A 40 -8.42 -0.10 -3.84
CA ALA A 40 -8.04 -0.07 -5.25
C ALA A 40 -6.63 0.47 -5.48
N ARG A 41 -6.20 1.50 -4.73
CA ARG A 41 -4.81 2.00 -4.77
C ARG A 41 -3.82 0.96 -4.22
N LEU A 42 -4.14 0.35 -3.08
CA LEU A 42 -3.32 -0.71 -2.49
C LEU A 42 -3.19 -1.94 -3.41
N GLN A 43 -4.26 -2.33 -4.10
CA GLN A 43 -4.20 -3.45 -5.07
C GLN A 43 -3.41 -3.09 -6.33
N ALA A 44 -3.59 -1.89 -6.89
CA ALA A 44 -2.83 -1.42 -8.05
C ALA A 44 -1.33 -1.34 -7.74
N ASP A 45 -0.96 -0.80 -6.57
CA ASP A 45 0.43 -0.78 -6.11
C ASP A 45 0.96 -2.19 -5.84
N SER A 46 0.18 -3.11 -5.25
CA SER A 46 0.65 -4.49 -5.01
C SER A 46 0.88 -5.30 -6.30
N ALA A 47 0.02 -5.13 -7.31
CA ALA A 47 0.12 -5.86 -8.56
C ALA A 47 1.32 -5.35 -9.38
N VAL A 48 1.49 -4.03 -9.45
CA VAL A 48 2.62 -3.39 -10.14
C VAL A 48 3.92 -3.69 -9.40
N THR A 49 3.97 -3.57 -8.07
CA THR A 49 5.18 -3.92 -7.29
C THR A 49 5.54 -5.39 -7.41
N SER A 50 4.59 -6.34 -7.44
CA SER A 50 4.93 -7.77 -7.58
C SER A 50 5.64 -8.12 -8.89
N VAL A 51 5.36 -7.38 -9.97
CA VAL A 51 5.99 -7.57 -11.29
C VAL A 51 7.26 -6.74 -11.42
N LEU A 52 7.32 -5.58 -10.77
CA LEU A 52 8.44 -4.64 -10.88
C LEU A 52 9.56 -4.88 -9.87
N VAL A 53 9.24 -5.42 -8.70
CA VAL A 53 10.21 -5.81 -7.68
C VAL A 53 11.23 -6.82 -8.20
N PRO A 54 10.88 -7.90 -8.93
CA PRO A 54 11.90 -8.78 -9.50
C PRO A 54 12.80 -8.07 -10.52
N PHE A 55 12.32 -7.02 -11.20
CA PHE A 55 13.14 -6.18 -12.05
C PHE A 55 14.11 -5.30 -11.23
N CYS A 56 13.62 -4.67 -10.16
CA CYS A 56 14.47 -3.94 -9.21
C CYS A 56 15.56 -4.85 -8.61
N LEU A 57 15.21 -6.08 -8.22
CA LEU A 57 16.15 -7.07 -7.71
C LEU A 57 17.15 -7.52 -8.78
N ALA A 58 16.73 -7.68 -10.03
CA ALA A 58 17.63 -7.98 -11.14
C ALA A 58 18.59 -6.83 -11.40
N LYS A 59 18.10 -5.58 -11.40
CA LYS A 59 18.91 -4.36 -11.54
C LYS A 59 19.93 -4.24 -10.41
N ALA A 60 19.48 -4.42 -9.17
CA ALA A 60 20.34 -4.44 -7.99
C ALA A 60 21.40 -5.55 -8.10
N LYS A 61 21.09 -6.74 -8.64
CA LYS A 61 22.09 -7.81 -8.85
C LYS A 61 23.08 -7.53 -9.98
N THR A 62 22.65 -6.84 -11.03
CA THR A 62 23.52 -6.47 -12.16
C THR A 62 24.40 -5.26 -11.86
N ASP A 63 24.11 -4.53 -10.78
CA ASP A 63 24.92 -3.39 -10.36
C ASP A 63 26.30 -3.87 -9.87
N PRO A 64 27.42 -3.38 -10.43
CA PRO A 64 28.75 -3.75 -9.96
C PRO A 64 29.01 -3.34 -8.49
N ALA A 65 28.27 -2.36 -7.97
CA ALA A 65 28.33 -1.93 -6.57
C ALA A 65 27.24 -2.55 -5.68
N ALA A 66 26.47 -3.52 -6.19
CA ALA A 66 25.36 -4.18 -5.50
C ALA A 66 25.68 -4.58 -4.07
N ALA A 67 26.79 -5.31 -3.87
CA ALA A 67 27.16 -5.84 -2.56
C ALA A 67 27.44 -4.72 -1.54
N LYS A 68 28.11 -3.65 -1.98
CA LYS A 68 28.40 -2.48 -1.13
C LYS A 68 27.11 -1.72 -0.82
N LYS A 69 26.27 -1.51 -1.83
CA LYS A 69 25.01 -0.75 -1.71
C LYS A 69 23.96 -1.49 -0.89
N VAL A 70 23.86 -2.81 -1.01
CA VAL A 70 22.99 -3.63 -0.14
C VAL A 70 23.52 -3.68 1.29
N GLY A 71 24.84 -3.65 1.48
CA GLY A 71 25.45 -3.50 2.81
C GLY A 71 25.11 -2.16 3.47
N GLU A 72 25.21 -1.05 2.71
CA GLU A 72 24.78 0.29 3.14
C GLU A 72 23.27 0.31 3.45
N LEU A 73 22.44 -0.31 2.60
CA LEU A 73 20.99 -0.44 2.81
C LEU A 73 20.67 -1.21 4.09
N ARG A 74 21.41 -2.28 4.41
CA ARG A 74 21.25 -3.07 5.65
C ARG A 74 21.63 -2.27 6.89
N ALA A 75 22.57 -1.33 6.77
CA ALA A 75 22.95 -0.46 7.88
C ALA A 75 21.88 0.60 8.20
N LEU A 76 20.96 0.89 7.27
CA LEU A 76 19.86 1.81 7.49
C LEU A 76 18.77 1.16 8.34
N THR A 77 18.33 1.87 9.38
CA THR A 77 17.35 1.35 10.35
C THR A 77 15.93 1.77 10.02
N TYR A 78 15.76 2.92 9.34
CA TYR A 78 14.45 3.46 9.03
C TYR A 78 14.00 3.12 7.61
N SER A 79 12.74 2.71 7.45
CA SER A 79 12.16 2.34 6.14
C SER A 79 12.20 3.48 5.12
N TYR A 80 12.02 4.72 5.57
CA TYR A 80 12.09 5.89 4.69
C TYR A 80 13.50 6.12 4.10
N GLU A 81 14.55 5.81 4.86
CA GLU A 81 15.94 5.94 4.39
C GLU A 81 16.27 4.85 3.40
N GLN A 82 15.79 3.64 3.67
CA GLN A 82 15.95 2.49 2.78
C GLN A 82 15.26 2.74 1.43
N GLU A 83 14.05 3.27 1.46
CA GLU A 83 13.29 3.71 0.29
C GLU A 83 14.08 4.78 -0.50
N GLN A 84 14.51 5.86 0.17
CA GLN A 84 15.31 6.92 -0.45
C GLN A 84 16.62 6.42 -1.06
N PHE A 85 17.27 5.47 -0.40
CA PHE A 85 18.50 4.85 -0.88
C PHE A 85 18.25 4.06 -2.18
N VAL A 86 17.19 3.25 -2.23
CA VAL A 86 16.82 2.46 -3.42
C VAL A 86 16.36 3.37 -4.58
N MET A 87 15.72 4.49 -4.28
CA MET A 87 15.39 5.52 -5.28
C MET A 87 16.65 6.21 -5.82
N THR A 88 17.57 6.61 -4.94
CA THR A 88 18.84 7.27 -5.32
C THR A 88 19.77 6.34 -6.09
N ALA A 89 19.75 5.04 -5.77
CA ALA A 89 20.45 4.00 -6.51
C ALA A 89 19.86 3.75 -7.91
N GLY A 90 18.69 4.33 -8.21
CA GLY A 90 18.00 4.15 -9.50
C GLY A 90 17.39 2.77 -9.68
N TRP A 91 17.32 1.95 -8.63
CA TRP A 91 16.77 0.60 -8.70
C TRP A 91 15.23 0.60 -8.71
N ALA A 92 14.61 1.67 -8.22
CA ALA A 92 13.17 1.91 -8.28
C ALA A 92 12.69 2.67 -9.53
N THR A 93 13.60 3.04 -10.43
CA THR A 93 13.25 3.71 -11.69
C THR A 93 12.92 2.67 -12.75
N MET A 94 11.72 2.77 -13.30
CA MET A 94 11.20 1.78 -14.25
C MET A 94 11.61 2.08 -15.69
N PRO A 95 11.90 1.06 -16.52
CA PRO A 95 12.09 1.25 -17.95
C PRO A 95 10.89 1.96 -18.57
N GLY A 96 11.12 3.16 -19.11
CA GLY A 96 10.08 4.01 -19.71
C GLY A 96 9.49 5.08 -18.77
N SER A 97 9.96 5.18 -17.52
CA SER A 97 9.64 6.25 -16.59
C SER A 97 10.91 6.93 -16.10
N GLU A 98 10.94 8.27 -16.10
CA GLU A 98 12.08 9.05 -15.60
C GLU A 98 12.03 9.23 -14.08
N GLU A 99 10.88 8.97 -13.45
CA GLU A 99 10.67 9.17 -12.02
C GLU A 99 10.74 7.85 -11.24
N PRO A 100 11.45 7.82 -10.10
CA PRO A 100 11.49 6.64 -9.24
C PRO A 100 10.13 6.40 -8.57
N ASN A 101 9.66 5.15 -8.57
CA ASN A 101 8.40 4.80 -7.93
C ASN A 101 8.61 4.45 -6.46
N ARG A 102 7.95 5.19 -5.57
CA ARG A 102 8.06 5.06 -4.12
C ARG A 102 7.64 3.69 -3.58
N GLY A 103 6.51 3.16 -4.06
CA GLY A 103 6.00 1.84 -3.64
C GLY A 103 6.90 0.69 -4.11
N VAL A 104 7.53 0.84 -5.29
CA VAL A 104 8.53 -0.12 -5.78
C VAL A 104 9.82 -0.04 -4.97
N ALA A 105 10.26 1.16 -4.58
CA ALA A 105 11.45 1.36 -3.76
C ALA A 105 11.32 0.69 -2.38
N GLU A 106 10.20 0.90 -1.69
CA GLU A 106 9.93 0.28 -0.39
C GLU A 106 9.85 -1.24 -0.50
N ALA A 107 9.07 -1.76 -1.45
CA ALA A 107 8.92 -3.20 -1.65
C ALA A 107 10.27 -3.86 -2.03
N CYS A 108 11.06 -3.21 -2.88
CA CYS A 108 12.38 -3.71 -3.26
C CYS A 108 13.38 -3.67 -2.11
N ALA A 109 13.41 -2.58 -1.32
CA ALA A 109 14.24 -2.49 -0.12
C ALA A 109 13.93 -3.63 0.85
N SER A 110 12.64 -3.88 1.11
CA SER A 110 12.21 -4.96 2.02
C SER A 110 12.67 -6.34 1.55
N GLN A 111 12.64 -6.61 0.24
CA GLN A 111 13.07 -7.90 -0.34
C GLN A 111 14.59 -8.05 -0.33
N LEU A 112 15.33 -6.97 -0.60
CA LEU A 112 16.79 -6.97 -0.51
C LEU A 112 17.26 -7.24 0.92
N LEU A 113 16.62 -6.62 1.92
CA LEU A 113 16.90 -6.87 3.33
C LEU A 113 16.56 -8.31 3.73
N LYS A 114 15.38 -8.83 3.34
CA LYS A 114 15.02 -10.24 3.58
C LYS A 114 16.03 -11.22 2.95
N THR A 115 16.52 -10.92 1.75
CA THR A 115 17.53 -11.76 1.07
C THR A 115 18.91 -11.64 1.73
N ALA A 116 19.25 -10.47 2.26
CA ALA A 116 20.51 -10.22 2.97
C ALA A 116 20.53 -10.78 4.40
N GLU A 117 19.36 -10.94 5.03
CA GLU A 117 19.18 -11.59 6.33
C GLU A 117 19.27 -13.11 6.24
N ALA A 118 18.87 -13.67 5.09
CA ALA A 118 18.90 -15.11 4.82
C ALA A 118 20.31 -15.65 4.47
N LYS A 119 21.34 -14.80 4.47
CA LYS A 119 22.70 -15.11 4.05
C LYS A 119 23.72 -14.78 5.13
#